data_AF-A0A554WBA5-F1
#
_entry.id   AF-A0A554WBA5-F1
#
_cell.length_a   1.000
_cell.length_b   1.000
_cell.length_c   1.000
_cell.angle_alpha   90.00
_cell.angle_beta   90.00
_cell.angle_gamma   90.00
#
_symmetry.space_group_name_H-M   'P 1'
#
loop_
_entity.id
_entity.type
_entity.pdbx_description
1 polymer ?
#
loop_
_entity_poly.entity_id
_entity_poly.type
_entity_poly.pdbx_seq_one_letter_code
_entity_poly.pdbx_strand_id
1 'polypeptide(L)'
;MLEGVLRIADMTARDVMVAAARMDALDINAPYPELLNVVIDTGHSRFPVYDGERDNIIGILLAKDLLKLQRAPELNLRTLLRPAVFVPESKPLNDLLREFRANRNHLAIVIDEFGRVAGLVTIEDVLEEIVGDIEDEFDADDEPEGDIFALADGTWRISGDTPIERVNEWFQVRLPESEFETIGGFVAHEMGRVPRRGERFEAQGLSFTVQHARGGAVRWFKVTRLPAAP
;
A
#
# COMPACT_ATOMS: atom_id res chain seq x y z
N MET A 1 4.72 11.04 -16.43
CA MET A 1 4.68 9.78 -17.22
C MET A 1 5.96 9.47 -18.00
N LEU A 2 6.45 10.33 -18.90
CA LEU A 2 7.63 10.00 -19.75
C LEU A 2 8.91 9.75 -18.91
N GLU A 3 9.10 10.53 -17.85
CA GLU A 3 10.14 10.30 -16.84
C GLU A 3 9.96 9.00 -16.07
N GLY A 4 8.72 8.59 -15.76
CA GLY A 4 8.44 7.32 -15.09
C GLY A 4 8.79 6.11 -15.98
N VAL A 5 8.50 6.20 -17.29
CA VAL A 5 8.94 5.18 -18.26
C VAL A 5 10.47 5.07 -18.32
N LEU A 6 11.19 6.19 -18.25
CA LEU A 6 12.65 6.18 -18.21
C LEU A 6 13.16 5.61 -16.88
N ARG A 7 12.52 5.95 -15.76
CA ARG A 7 12.88 5.50 -14.41
C ARG A 7 12.80 3.98 -14.27
N ILE A 8 11.73 3.35 -14.75
CA ILE A 8 11.59 1.89 -14.66
C ILE A 8 12.65 1.12 -15.45
N ALA A 9 13.35 1.76 -16.38
CA ALA A 9 14.38 1.10 -17.19
C ALA A 9 15.60 0.68 -16.35
N ASP A 10 15.89 1.41 -15.28
CA ASP A 10 17.02 1.17 -14.39
C ASP A 10 16.61 0.46 -13.07
N MET A 11 15.32 0.13 -12.93
CA MET A 11 14.76 -0.48 -11.72
C MET A 11 14.53 -1.98 -11.87
N THR A 12 14.54 -2.65 -10.71
CA THR A 12 14.36 -4.09 -10.57
C THR A 12 13.18 -4.43 -9.66
N ALA A 13 12.77 -5.70 -9.64
CA ALA A 13 11.73 -6.19 -8.74
C ALA A 13 12.03 -5.87 -7.27
N ARG A 14 13.30 -5.89 -6.88
CA ARG A 14 13.77 -5.53 -5.53
C ARG A 14 13.34 -4.13 -5.09
N ASP A 15 13.33 -3.17 -6.02
CA ASP A 15 13.13 -1.75 -5.71
C ASP A 15 11.67 -1.43 -5.36
N VAL A 16 10.73 -2.25 -5.84
CA VAL A 16 9.28 -2.03 -5.71
C VAL A 16 8.56 -3.13 -4.94
N MET A 17 9.22 -4.24 -4.61
CA MET A 17 8.56 -5.37 -3.95
C MET A 17 8.06 -5.03 -2.54
N VAL A 18 6.96 -5.68 -2.17
CA VAL A 18 6.54 -5.80 -0.78
C VAL A 18 7.37 -6.90 -0.12
N ALA A 19 8.29 -6.50 0.75
CA ALA A 19 9.14 -7.41 1.52
C ALA A 19 8.35 -8.50 2.26
N ALA A 20 8.92 -9.70 2.39
CA ALA A 20 8.27 -10.89 2.93
C ALA A 20 7.58 -10.70 4.29
N ALA A 21 8.23 -9.97 5.20
CA ALA A 21 7.69 -9.66 6.52
C ALA A 21 6.40 -8.82 6.50
N ARG A 22 6.11 -8.16 5.37
CA ARG A 22 4.93 -7.30 5.16
C ARG A 22 3.90 -7.94 4.21
N MET A 23 4.15 -9.14 3.70
CA MET A 23 3.20 -9.83 2.81
C MET A 23 1.99 -10.31 3.61
N ASP A 24 0.79 -9.90 3.23
CA ASP A 24 -0.43 -10.56 3.68
C ASP A 24 -0.58 -11.88 2.93
N ALA A 25 -0.50 -13.00 3.66
CA ALA A 25 -0.52 -14.35 3.10
C ALA A 25 -1.43 -15.26 3.92
N LEU A 26 -1.95 -16.31 3.29
CA LEU A 26 -2.94 -17.21 3.88
C LEU A 26 -2.34 -18.59 4.12
N ASP A 27 -2.55 -19.14 5.32
CA ASP A 27 -2.22 -20.54 5.61
C ASP A 27 -3.31 -21.44 5.02
N ILE A 28 -2.94 -22.37 4.14
CA ILE A 28 -3.88 -23.30 3.51
C ILE A 28 -4.63 -24.18 4.53
N ASN A 29 -4.06 -24.37 5.72
CA ASN A 29 -4.62 -25.20 6.78
C ASN A 29 -5.45 -24.40 7.79
N ALA A 30 -5.48 -23.07 7.69
CA ALA A 30 -6.29 -22.25 8.58
C ALA A 30 -7.81 -22.43 8.33
N PRO A 31 -8.64 -22.35 9.38
CA PRO A 31 -10.09 -22.37 9.24
C PRO A 31 -10.60 -21.29 8.30
N TYR A 32 -11.61 -21.62 7.47
CA TYR A 32 -12.22 -20.69 6.52
C TYR A 32 -12.62 -19.32 7.11
N PRO A 33 -13.22 -19.22 8.32
CA PRO A 33 -13.54 -17.92 8.91
C PRO A 33 -12.32 -17.04 9.17
N GLU A 34 -11.18 -17.63 9.56
CA GLU A 34 -9.93 -16.89 9.80
C GLU A 34 -9.36 -16.36 8.49
N LEU A 35 -9.36 -17.18 7.44
CA LEU A 35 -8.98 -16.76 6.09
C LEU A 35 -9.83 -15.58 5.61
N LEU A 36 -11.14 -15.66 5.82
CA LEU A 36 -12.07 -14.63 5.39
C LEU A 36 -11.84 -13.31 6.14
N ASN A 37 -11.53 -13.35 7.43
CA ASN A 37 -11.19 -12.16 8.21
C ASN A 37 -9.96 -11.46 7.63
N VAL A 38 -8.87 -12.20 7.37
CA VAL A 38 -7.66 -11.64 6.75
C VAL A 38 -7.98 -10.99 5.40
N VAL A 39 -8.80 -11.65 4.57
CA VAL A 39 -9.19 -11.11 3.26
C VAL A 39 -10.00 -9.81 3.39
N ILE A 40 -10.93 -9.75 4.34
CA ILE A 40 -11.77 -8.56 4.56
C ILE A 40 -10.95 -7.41 5.14
N ASP A 41 -10.13 -7.67 6.15
CA ASP A 41 -9.38 -6.65 6.87
C ASP A 41 -8.30 -6.00 6.00
N THR A 42 -7.66 -6.79 5.14
CA THR A 42 -6.59 -6.30 4.25
C THR A 42 -7.13 -5.77 2.93
N GLY A 43 -8.28 -6.26 2.45
CA GLY A 43 -8.96 -5.77 1.26
C GLY A 43 -8.24 -6.08 -0.07
N HIS A 44 -7.25 -6.98 -0.08
CA HIS A 44 -6.52 -7.31 -1.31
C HIS A 44 -7.33 -8.21 -2.24
N SER A 45 -7.01 -8.15 -3.53
CA SER A 45 -7.65 -9.02 -4.55
C SER A 45 -7.01 -10.39 -4.68
N ARG A 46 -5.73 -10.52 -4.30
CA ARG A 46 -4.90 -11.73 -4.48
C ARG A 46 -4.03 -11.93 -3.25
N PHE A 47 -3.90 -13.19 -2.84
CA PHE A 47 -3.13 -13.58 -1.67
C PHE A 47 -2.19 -14.74 -2.01
N PRO A 48 -0.90 -14.64 -1.69
CA PRO A 48 -0.03 -15.80 -1.58
C PRO A 48 -0.61 -16.77 -0.54
N VAL A 49 -0.58 -18.06 -0.86
CA VAL A 49 -1.01 -19.14 0.02
C VAL A 49 0.18 -20.03 0.32
N TYR A 50 0.41 -20.31 1.60
CA TYR A 50 1.50 -21.14 2.08
C TYR A 50 1.02 -22.38 2.81
N ASP A 51 1.92 -23.35 2.98
CA ASP A 51 1.67 -24.60 3.70
C ASP A 51 2.80 -24.86 4.71
N GLY A 52 2.48 -24.78 6.00
CA GLY A 52 3.47 -24.88 7.07
C GLY A 52 4.28 -23.59 7.23
N GLU A 53 5.48 -23.54 6.66
CA GLU A 53 6.35 -22.36 6.74
C GLU A 53 5.85 -21.25 5.79
N ARG A 54 5.94 -19.99 6.24
CA ARG A 54 5.35 -18.83 5.52
C ARG A 54 6.00 -18.56 4.16
N ASP A 55 7.25 -18.97 3.98
CA ASP A 55 7.99 -18.88 2.71
C ASP A 55 7.70 -20.06 1.76
N ASN A 56 7.04 -21.13 2.23
CA ASN A 56 6.60 -22.23 1.40
C ASN A 56 5.30 -21.88 0.65
N ILE A 57 5.39 -20.98 -0.33
CA ILE A 57 4.26 -20.54 -1.16
C ILE A 57 3.85 -21.64 -2.13
N ILE A 58 2.65 -22.18 -1.96
CA ILE A 58 2.08 -23.26 -2.79
C ILE A 58 1.18 -22.75 -3.92
N GLY A 59 0.81 -21.47 -3.91
CA GLY A 59 0.00 -20.86 -4.97
C GLY A 59 -0.56 -19.50 -4.60
N ILE A 60 -1.38 -18.95 -5.50
CA ILE A 60 -2.07 -17.68 -5.33
C ILE A 60 -3.58 -17.91 -5.30
N LEU A 61 -4.25 -17.38 -4.28
CA LEU A 61 -5.70 -17.36 -4.17
C LEU A 61 -6.24 -15.99 -4.60
N LEU A 62 -7.30 -15.97 -5.40
CA LEU A 62 -8.05 -14.74 -5.66
C LEU A 62 -9.15 -14.63 -4.61
N ALA A 63 -9.28 -13.47 -3.96
CA ALA A 63 -10.28 -13.23 -2.93
C ALA A 63 -11.70 -13.59 -3.40
N LYS A 64 -12.04 -13.19 -4.63
CA LYS A 64 -13.35 -13.49 -5.25
C LYS A 64 -13.64 -14.98 -5.41
N ASP A 65 -12.62 -15.83 -5.48
CA ASP A 65 -12.82 -17.28 -5.62
C ASP A 65 -13.34 -17.89 -4.31
N LEU A 66 -13.22 -17.21 -3.15
CA LEU A 66 -13.88 -17.58 -1.90
C LEU A 66 -15.41 -17.54 -2.00
N LEU A 67 -15.99 -16.74 -2.91
CA LEU A 67 -17.43 -16.75 -3.17
C LEU A 67 -17.92 -18.12 -3.66
N LYS A 68 -17.05 -18.94 -4.24
CA LYS A 68 -17.37 -20.33 -4.64
C LYS A 68 -17.57 -21.22 -3.43
N LEU A 69 -16.81 -21.01 -2.35
CA LEU A 69 -16.95 -21.75 -1.09
C LEU A 69 -18.24 -21.40 -0.36
N GLN A 70 -18.74 -20.17 -0.51
CA GLN A 70 -20.06 -19.82 0.01
C GLN A 70 -21.18 -20.65 -0.63
N ARG A 71 -21.04 -20.98 -1.92
CA ARG A 71 -22.01 -21.81 -2.65
C ARG A 71 -21.80 -23.31 -2.42
N ALA A 72 -20.56 -23.74 -2.21
CA ALA A 72 -20.16 -25.14 -2.02
C ALA A 72 -19.10 -25.23 -0.89
N PRO A 73 -19.53 -25.27 0.38
CA PRO A 73 -18.63 -25.25 1.54
C PRO A 73 -17.67 -26.45 1.61
N GLU A 74 -18.03 -27.57 0.97
CA GLU A 74 -17.24 -28.79 0.87
C GLU A 74 -16.12 -28.73 -0.18
N LEU A 75 -16.08 -27.67 -1.00
CA LEU A 75 -15.05 -27.51 -2.03
C LEU A 75 -13.67 -27.40 -1.40
N ASN A 76 -12.71 -28.17 -1.92
CA ASN A 76 -11.34 -28.09 -1.44
C ASN A 76 -10.68 -26.78 -1.91
N LEU A 77 -10.31 -25.91 -0.97
CA LEU A 77 -9.65 -24.62 -1.23
C LEU A 77 -8.38 -24.77 -2.10
N ARG A 78 -7.62 -25.87 -1.97
CA ARG A 78 -6.42 -26.13 -2.80
C ARG A 78 -6.72 -26.14 -4.30
N THR A 79 -7.93 -26.50 -4.69
CA THR A 79 -8.37 -26.52 -6.11
C THR A 79 -8.62 -25.12 -6.68
N LEU A 80 -8.73 -24.12 -5.81
CA LEU A 80 -8.89 -22.72 -6.19
C LEU A 80 -7.55 -21.98 -6.37
N LEU A 81 -6.45 -22.60 -5.93
CA LEU A 81 -5.12 -22.01 -6.03
C LEU A 81 -4.67 -21.98 -7.49
N ARG A 82 -4.10 -20.85 -7.88
CA ARG A 82 -3.41 -20.67 -9.14
C ARG A 82 -1.91 -20.86 -8.95
N PRO A 83 -1.18 -21.33 -9.97
CA PRO A 83 0.28 -21.41 -9.89
C PRO A 83 0.89 -20.05 -9.55
N ALA A 84 1.79 -20.04 -8.55
CA ALA A 84 2.61 -18.87 -8.25
C ALA A 84 3.72 -18.74 -9.31
N VAL A 85 3.98 -17.52 -9.75
CA VAL A 85 5.11 -17.19 -10.60
C VAL A 85 6.21 -16.64 -9.71
N PHE A 86 7.41 -17.20 -9.83
CA PHE A 86 8.58 -16.79 -9.06
C PHE A 86 9.55 -16.01 -9.95
N VAL A 87 10.08 -14.90 -9.43
CA VAL A 87 11.03 -14.03 -10.13
C VAL A 87 12.19 -13.66 -9.21
N PRO A 88 13.42 -13.54 -9.71
CA PRO A 88 14.54 -13.08 -8.89
C PRO A 88 14.42 -11.59 -8.55
N GLU A 89 14.98 -11.17 -7.42
CA GLU A 89 15.08 -9.75 -7.02
C GLU A 89 15.65 -8.85 -8.13
N SER A 90 16.64 -9.37 -8.87
CA SER A 90 17.35 -8.65 -9.93
C SER A 90 16.56 -8.51 -11.23
N LYS A 91 15.31 -8.99 -11.31
CA LYS A 91 14.54 -8.96 -12.55
C LYS A 91 14.19 -7.52 -12.93
N PRO A 92 14.53 -7.05 -14.15
CA PRO A 92 14.17 -5.71 -14.61
C PRO A 92 12.65 -5.48 -14.66
N LEU A 93 12.19 -4.28 -14.28
CA LEU A 93 10.75 -3.97 -14.21
C LEU A 93 10.07 -3.92 -15.59
N ASN A 94 10.78 -3.47 -16.62
CA ASN A 94 10.29 -3.50 -18.00
C ASN A 94 9.96 -4.92 -18.48
N ASP A 95 10.77 -5.91 -18.12
CA ASP A 95 10.55 -7.32 -18.44
C ASP A 95 9.42 -7.89 -17.59
N LEU A 96 9.38 -7.58 -16.30
CA LEU A 96 8.30 -7.98 -15.40
C LEU A 96 6.93 -7.46 -15.89
N LEU A 97 6.84 -6.19 -16.29
CA LEU A 97 5.61 -5.61 -16.84
C LEU A 97 5.16 -6.31 -18.12
N ARG A 98 6.10 -6.66 -19.01
CA ARG A 98 5.80 -7.42 -20.25
C ARG A 98 5.23 -8.79 -19.91
N GLU A 99 5.80 -9.49 -18.94
CA GLU A 99 5.31 -10.79 -18.50
C GLU A 99 3.92 -10.72 -17.85
N PHE A 100 3.68 -9.72 -16.99
CA PHE A 100 2.36 -9.52 -16.41
C PHE A 100 1.28 -9.30 -17.49
N ARG A 101 1.58 -8.49 -18.51
CA ARG A 101 0.69 -8.26 -19.65
C ARG A 101 0.46 -9.51 -20.50
N ALA A 102 1.50 -10.30 -20.75
CA ALA A 102 1.43 -11.50 -21.59
C ALA A 102 0.67 -12.64 -20.89
N ASN A 103 0.98 -12.89 -19.62
CA ASN A 103 0.48 -14.05 -18.88
C ASN A 103 -0.86 -13.79 -18.17
N ARG A 104 -1.33 -12.53 -18.14
CA ARG A 104 -2.51 -12.09 -17.36
C ARG A 104 -2.43 -12.51 -15.89
N ASN A 105 -1.22 -12.67 -15.38
CA ASN A 105 -0.94 -12.83 -13.96
C ASN A 105 -0.43 -11.49 -13.44
N HIS A 106 -0.97 -11.02 -12.31
CA HIS A 106 -0.74 -9.66 -11.82
C HIS A 106 0.03 -9.65 -10.48
N LEU A 107 0.49 -10.82 -10.03
CA LEU A 107 1.27 -10.97 -8.80
C LEU A 107 2.35 -12.03 -9.04
N ALA A 108 3.58 -11.70 -8.68
CA ALA A 108 4.71 -12.61 -8.66
C ALA A 108 5.34 -12.63 -7.26
N ILE A 109 5.86 -13.79 -6.88
CA ILE A 109 6.65 -13.98 -5.66
C ILE A 109 8.11 -13.68 -6.02
N VAL A 110 8.74 -12.80 -5.25
CA VAL A 110 10.13 -12.43 -5.44
C VAL A 110 11.00 -13.33 -4.56
N ILE A 111 12.07 -13.88 -5.14
CA ILE A 111 13.03 -14.74 -4.45
C ILE A 111 14.43 -14.15 -4.45
N ASP A 112 15.15 -14.41 -3.36
CA ASP A 112 16.56 -14.07 -3.20
C ASP A 112 17.49 -15.06 -3.95
N GLU A 113 18.80 -14.81 -3.91
CA GLU A 113 19.81 -15.66 -4.53
C GLU A 113 19.91 -17.08 -3.94
N PHE A 114 19.33 -17.30 -2.76
CA PHE A 114 19.26 -18.60 -2.09
C PHE A 114 17.93 -19.33 -2.34
N GLY A 115 17.03 -18.73 -3.15
CA GLY A 115 15.72 -19.28 -3.48
C GLY A 115 14.67 -19.10 -2.39
N ARG A 116 14.91 -18.25 -1.38
CA ARG A 116 13.94 -17.93 -0.33
C ARG A 116 13.03 -16.81 -0.78
N VAL A 117 11.82 -16.77 -0.22
CA VAL A 117 10.88 -15.68 -0.50
C VAL A 117 11.40 -14.38 0.11
N ALA A 118 11.76 -13.45 -0.77
CA ALA A 118 12.17 -12.10 -0.41
C ALA A 118 10.95 -11.15 -0.31
N GLY A 119 9.89 -11.42 -1.07
CA GLY A 119 8.70 -10.59 -1.10
C GLY A 119 7.70 -10.98 -2.18
N LEU A 120 6.83 -10.05 -2.53
CA LEU A 120 5.96 -10.13 -3.71
C LEU A 120 5.95 -8.80 -4.45
N VAL A 121 5.58 -8.85 -5.72
CA VAL A 121 5.41 -7.67 -6.58
C VAL A 121 4.15 -7.84 -7.42
N THR A 122 3.43 -6.75 -7.62
CA THR A 122 2.20 -6.71 -8.41
C THR A 122 2.36 -5.87 -9.67
N ILE A 123 1.44 -6.01 -10.63
CA ILE A 123 1.44 -5.15 -11.82
C ILE A 123 1.17 -3.70 -11.43
N GLU A 124 0.34 -3.49 -10.39
CA GLU A 124 0.00 -2.18 -9.86
C GLU A 124 1.25 -1.46 -9.33
N ASP A 125 2.14 -2.15 -8.60
CA ASP A 125 3.42 -1.58 -8.12
C ASP A 125 4.31 -1.11 -9.28
N VAL A 126 4.34 -1.85 -10.39
CA VAL A 126 5.14 -1.48 -11.57
C VAL A 126 4.52 -0.32 -12.35
N LEU A 127 3.18 -0.28 -12.44
CA LEU A 127 2.47 0.80 -13.10
C LEU A 127 2.57 2.11 -12.30
N GLU A 128 2.58 2.04 -10.98
CA GLU A 128 2.78 3.19 -10.09
C GLU A 128 4.09 3.91 -10.40
N GLU A 129 5.17 3.20 -10.70
CA GLU A 129 6.46 3.83 -11.06
C GLU A 129 6.43 4.59 -12.40
N ILE A 130 5.55 4.18 -13.32
CA ILE A 130 5.40 4.83 -14.64
C ILE A 130 4.47 6.04 -14.53
N VAL A 131 3.34 5.82 -13.87
CA VAL A 131 2.23 6.76 -13.80
C VAL A 131 2.52 7.85 -12.76
N GLY A 132 3.15 7.50 -11.64
CA GLY A 132 3.20 8.32 -10.43
C GLY A 132 1.86 8.30 -9.70
N ASP A 133 1.73 9.13 -8.66
CA ASP A 133 0.40 9.54 -8.21
C ASP A 133 -0.29 10.24 -9.39
N ILE A 134 -1.44 9.75 -9.85
CA ILE A 134 -2.20 10.42 -10.91
C ILE A 134 -2.66 11.78 -10.33
N GLU A 135 -1.94 12.84 -10.70
CA GLU A 135 -2.45 14.22 -10.63
C GLU A 135 -3.63 14.32 -11.60
N ASP A 136 -4.75 14.82 -11.09
CA ASP A 136 -6.04 14.83 -11.79
C ASP A 136 -5.99 15.88 -12.92
N GLU A 137 -6.78 15.72 -13.99
CA GLU A 137 -6.78 16.65 -15.13
C GLU A 137 -7.30 18.07 -14.79
N PHE A 138 -7.65 18.32 -13.52
CA PHE A 138 -7.98 19.62 -12.98
C PHE A 138 -6.76 20.42 -12.50
N ASP A 139 -5.54 19.87 -12.58
CA ASP A 139 -4.29 20.52 -12.17
C ASP A 139 -3.59 21.25 -13.35
N ALA A 140 -4.34 21.74 -14.33
CA ALA A 140 -3.80 22.54 -15.43
C ALA A 140 -4.07 24.03 -15.22
N ASP A 141 -3.00 24.70 -14.77
CA ASP A 141 -2.71 26.13 -14.90
C ASP A 141 -3.67 27.12 -14.19
N ASP A 142 -3.15 27.76 -13.12
CA ASP A 142 -3.66 28.95 -12.39
C ASP A 142 -4.33 28.79 -11.00
N GLU A 143 -4.19 27.67 -10.29
CA GLU A 143 -4.48 27.61 -8.83
C GLU A 143 -3.28 27.08 -8.02
N PRO A 144 -2.91 27.71 -6.88
CA PRO A 144 -1.70 27.36 -6.15
C PRO A 144 -1.81 25.95 -5.58
N GLU A 145 -0.85 25.09 -5.96
CA GLU A 145 -0.40 23.85 -5.31
C GLU A 145 -1.15 23.54 -4.00
N GLY A 146 -2.22 22.75 -4.09
CA GLY A 146 -3.02 22.39 -2.93
C GLY A 146 -2.40 21.23 -2.17
N ASP A 147 -1.97 21.45 -0.93
CA ASP A 147 -1.43 20.42 -0.04
C ASP A 147 -2.52 19.85 0.89
N ILE A 148 -3.70 20.48 0.93
CA ILE A 148 -4.85 20.15 1.77
C ILE A 148 -6.10 20.09 0.88
N PHE A 149 -6.69 18.90 0.77
CA PHE A 149 -7.89 18.65 -0.04
C PHE A 149 -9.07 18.28 0.85
N ALA A 150 -10.18 18.99 0.73
CA ALA A 150 -11.44 18.57 1.37
C ALA A 150 -12.06 17.40 0.59
N LEU A 151 -12.54 16.39 1.30
CA LEU A 151 -13.20 15.21 0.74
C LEU A 151 -14.71 15.30 0.97
N ALA A 152 -15.49 14.62 0.12
CA ALA A 152 -16.95 14.65 0.16
C ALA A 152 -17.55 14.10 1.47
N ASP A 153 -16.80 13.30 2.22
CA ASP A 153 -17.21 12.74 3.52
C ASP A 153 -16.94 13.69 4.71
N GLY A 154 -16.56 14.95 4.44
CA GLY A 154 -16.27 15.95 5.46
C GLY A 154 -14.90 15.76 6.12
N THR A 155 -14.03 14.94 5.52
CA THR A 155 -12.65 14.75 5.95
C THR A 155 -11.69 15.45 5.00
N TRP A 156 -10.39 15.42 5.30
CA TRP A 156 -9.37 16.03 4.45
C TRP A 156 -8.29 15.03 4.07
N ARG A 157 -7.72 15.18 2.89
CA ARG A 157 -6.46 14.54 2.50
C ARG A 157 -5.35 15.59 2.57
N ILE A 158 -4.29 15.33 3.31
CA ILE A 158 -3.17 16.27 3.50
C ILE A 158 -1.86 15.60 3.11
N SER A 159 -1.00 16.30 2.37
CA SER A 159 0.35 15.84 2.06
C SER A 159 1.19 15.76 3.33
N GLY A 160 2.05 14.75 3.46
CA GLY A 160 3.02 14.72 4.55
C GLY A 160 4.04 15.86 4.50
N ASP A 161 4.24 16.45 3.33
CA ASP A 161 5.15 17.58 3.12
C ASP A 161 4.50 18.93 3.43
N THR A 162 3.21 18.96 3.77
CA THR A 162 2.49 20.21 4.11
C THR A 162 3.16 20.90 5.31
N PRO A 163 3.52 22.19 5.18
CA PRO A 163 4.07 22.96 6.29
C PRO A 163 3.13 23.01 7.49
N ILE A 164 3.67 22.93 8.70
CA ILE A 164 2.84 22.97 9.92
C ILE A 164 2.06 24.28 10.05
N GLU A 165 2.68 25.40 9.69
CA GLU A 165 2.04 26.72 9.64
C GLU A 165 0.74 26.67 8.81
N ARG A 166 0.78 26.06 7.62
CA ARG A 166 -0.39 25.91 6.74
C ARG A 166 -1.47 25.02 7.35
N VAL A 167 -1.08 23.93 8.04
CA VAL A 167 -2.05 23.09 8.77
C VAL A 167 -2.69 23.88 9.92
N ASN A 168 -1.91 24.66 10.67
CA ASN A 168 -2.39 25.52 11.75
C ASN A 168 -3.39 26.55 11.25
N GLU A 169 -3.07 27.25 10.15
CA GLU A 169 -3.97 28.22 9.52
C GLU A 169 -5.26 27.57 9.02
N TRP A 170 -5.16 26.47 8.29
CA TRP A 170 -6.32 25.82 7.68
C TRP A 170 -7.30 25.26 8.73
N PHE A 171 -6.77 24.55 9.73
CA PHE A 171 -7.59 23.91 10.75
C PHE A 171 -7.84 24.80 11.97
N GLN A 172 -7.24 26.00 12.02
CA GLN A 172 -7.28 26.89 13.18
C GLN A 172 -6.81 26.17 14.45
N VAL A 173 -5.67 25.49 14.36
CA VAL A 173 -5.02 24.72 15.44
C VAL A 173 -3.63 25.27 15.75
N ARG A 174 -2.96 24.72 16.78
CA ARG A 174 -1.63 25.15 17.23
C ARG A 174 -0.70 23.96 17.42
N LEU A 175 -0.23 23.41 16.32
CA LEU A 175 0.84 22.41 16.25
C LEU A 175 2.21 23.11 16.36
N PRO A 176 3.26 22.41 16.83
CA PRO A 176 4.57 23.01 17.12
C PRO A 176 5.36 23.33 15.84
N GLU A 177 5.35 24.60 15.42
CA GLU A 177 6.05 25.09 14.21
C GLU A 177 7.57 25.23 14.39
N SER A 178 8.06 25.43 15.61
CA SER A 178 9.49 25.71 15.88
C SER A 178 10.39 24.48 15.84
N GLU A 179 9.81 23.28 15.87
CA GLU A 179 10.54 22.02 16.01
C GLU A 179 10.54 21.20 14.71
N PHE A 180 9.58 21.45 13.81
CA PHE A 180 9.39 20.67 12.59
C PHE A 180 8.92 21.58 11.46
N GLU A 181 9.39 21.27 10.24
CA GLU A 181 8.97 22.01 9.05
C GLU A 181 7.63 21.48 8.51
N THR A 182 7.45 20.15 8.47
CA THR A 182 6.29 19.50 7.83
C THR A 182 5.47 18.65 8.80
N ILE A 183 4.18 18.47 8.49
CA ILE A 183 3.27 17.64 9.29
C ILE A 183 3.73 16.18 9.35
N GLY A 184 4.27 15.64 8.27
CA GLY A 184 4.81 14.28 8.22
C GLY A 184 6.02 14.11 9.13
N GLY A 185 6.91 15.10 9.18
CA GLY A 185 8.07 15.12 10.08
C GLY A 185 7.65 15.13 11.55
N PHE A 186 6.70 16.00 11.91
CA PHE A 186 6.16 16.07 13.27
C PHE A 186 5.51 14.76 13.72
N VAL A 187 4.62 14.19 12.90
CA VAL A 187 3.95 12.93 13.25
C VAL A 187 4.96 11.78 13.39
N ALA A 188 5.93 11.68 12.49
CA ALA A 188 6.96 10.63 12.57
C ALA A 188 7.85 10.78 13.82
N HIS A 189 8.15 12.01 14.23
CA HIS A 189 8.90 12.28 15.45
C HIS A 189 8.12 11.85 16.70
N GLU A 190 6.87 12.29 16.83
CA GLU A 190 6.02 11.96 17.97
C GLU A 190 5.78 10.45 18.10
N MET A 191 5.69 9.74 16.97
CA MET A 191 5.54 8.28 16.95
C MET A 191 6.88 7.52 17.09
N GLY A 192 8.01 8.23 17.14
CA GLY A 192 9.36 7.66 17.23
C GLY A 192 9.80 6.88 15.99
N ARG A 193 9.00 6.88 14.93
CA ARG A 193 9.22 6.22 13.65
C ARG A 193 8.23 6.75 12.63
N VAL A 194 8.52 6.49 11.36
CA VAL A 194 7.57 6.71 10.27
C VAL A 194 6.36 5.79 10.47
N PRO A 195 5.15 6.34 10.58
CA PRO A 195 3.95 5.54 10.79
C PRO A 195 3.54 4.79 9.54
N ARG A 196 2.87 3.65 9.75
CA ARG A 196 2.39 2.77 8.66
C ARG A 196 0.99 3.16 8.23
N ARG A 197 0.61 2.80 7.01
CA ARG A 197 -0.77 2.95 6.50
C ARG A 197 -1.77 2.38 7.51
N GLY A 198 -2.82 3.15 7.79
CA GLY A 198 -3.87 2.82 8.77
C GLY A 198 -3.56 3.27 10.20
N GLU A 199 -2.30 3.53 10.56
CA GLU A 199 -1.96 4.06 11.88
C GLU A 199 -2.48 5.49 12.04
N ARG A 200 -2.84 5.84 13.27
CA ARG A 200 -3.45 7.12 13.62
C ARG A 200 -2.60 7.86 14.65
N PHE A 201 -2.49 9.16 14.44
CA PHE A 201 -1.93 10.10 15.39
C PHE A 201 -2.95 11.21 15.68
N GLU A 202 -3.09 11.61 16.94
CA GLU A 202 -4.07 12.60 17.37
C GLU A 202 -3.38 13.79 18.04
N ALA A 203 -3.67 15.00 17.60
CA ALA A 203 -3.13 16.22 18.16
C ALA A 203 -4.05 17.41 17.91
N GLN A 204 -4.19 18.29 18.91
CA GLN A 204 -4.94 19.56 18.80
C GLN A 204 -6.37 19.41 18.22
N GLY A 205 -7.06 18.31 18.58
CA GLY A 205 -8.42 18.04 18.09
C GLY A 205 -8.50 17.53 16.65
N LEU A 206 -7.37 17.12 16.06
CA LEU A 206 -7.28 16.46 14.75
C LEU A 206 -6.82 15.00 14.93
N SER A 207 -7.33 14.13 14.08
CA SER A 207 -6.88 12.74 13.92
C SER A 207 -6.30 12.58 12.52
N PHE A 208 -5.00 12.30 12.46
CA PHE A 208 -4.22 12.03 11.26
C PHE A 208 -4.10 10.53 11.08
N THR A 209 -4.79 9.96 10.09
CA THR A 209 -4.71 8.55 9.72
C THR A 209 -3.83 8.42 8.48
N VAL A 210 -2.74 7.65 8.55
CA VAL A 210 -1.83 7.48 7.42
C VAL A 210 -2.53 6.74 6.28
N GLN A 211 -2.60 7.34 5.11
CA GLN A 211 -3.09 6.68 3.90
C GLN A 211 -1.97 6.04 3.10
N HIS A 212 -0.81 6.71 3.02
CA HIS A 212 0.35 6.21 2.28
C HIS A 212 1.65 6.71 2.91
N ALA A 213 2.63 5.82 3.02
CA ALA A 213 3.98 6.14 3.49
C ALA A 213 5.00 5.44 2.60
N ARG A 214 6.00 6.18 2.12
CA ARG A 214 7.01 5.72 1.16
C ARG A 214 8.35 6.38 1.46
N GLY A 215 9.45 5.65 1.22
CA GLY A 215 10.81 6.20 1.37
C GLY A 215 11.19 6.67 2.79
N GLY A 216 10.50 6.21 3.82
CA GLY A 216 10.72 6.67 5.19
C GLY A 216 10.05 8.03 5.50
N ALA A 217 9.03 8.42 4.74
CA ALA A 217 8.18 9.56 5.06
C ALA A 217 6.70 9.19 4.86
N VAL A 218 5.81 9.92 5.54
CA VAL A 218 4.38 9.85 5.23
C VAL A 218 4.16 10.70 3.99
N ARG A 219 3.43 10.17 3.02
CA ARG A 219 3.06 10.90 1.80
C ARG A 219 1.68 11.53 1.94
N TRP A 220 0.72 10.79 2.49
CA TRP A 220 -0.66 11.23 2.61
C TRP A 220 -1.27 10.85 3.96
N PHE A 221 -1.95 11.82 4.56
CA PHE A 221 -2.84 11.65 5.71
C PHE A 221 -4.29 11.83 5.30
N LYS A 222 -5.18 10.99 5.84
CA LYS A 222 -6.59 11.33 6.02
C LYS A 222 -6.74 12.03 7.36
N VAL A 223 -7.28 13.24 7.37
CA VAL A 223 -7.44 14.06 8.56
C VAL A 223 -8.91 14.25 8.87
N THR A 224 -9.27 14.10 10.14
CA THR A 224 -10.62 14.33 10.66
C THR A 224 -10.55 15.19 11.91
N ARG A 225 -11.53 16.08 12.12
CA ARG A 225 -11.70 16.70 13.43
C ARG A 225 -12.22 15.66 14.42
N LEU A 226 -11.59 15.60 15.59
CA LEU A 226 -12.12 14.83 16.71
C LEU A 226 -13.38 15.52 17.23
N PRO A 227 -14.38 14.75 17.68
CA PRO A 227 -15.54 15.33 18.35
C PRO A 227 -15.07 16.13 19.57
N ALA A 228 -15.67 17.30 19.80
CA ALA A 228 -15.39 18.07 21.00
C ALA A 228 -15.66 17.20 22.24
N ALA A 229 -14.72 17.19 23.19
CA ALA A 229 -14.94 16.55 24.47
C ALA A 229 -16.20 17.19 25.12
N PRO A 230 -17.10 16.38 25.72
CA PRO A 230 -18.34 16.87 26.31
C PRO A 230 -18.12 17.83 27.48
#